data_AF-A0A1U7EVH1-F1
#
_entry.id   AF-A0A1U7EVH1-F1
#
_cell.length_a   1.000
_cell.length_b   1.000
_cell.length_c   1.000
_cell.angle_alpha   90.00
_cell.angle_beta   90.00
_cell.angle_gamma   90.00
#
_symmetry.space_group_name_H-M   'P 1'
#
loop_
_entity.id
_entity.type
_entity.pdbx_description
1 polymer ?
#
loop_
_entity_poly.entity_id
_entity_poly.type
_entity_poly.pdbx_seq_one_letter_code
_entity_poly.pdbx_strand_id
1 'polypeptide(L)'
;MEAVNTTDAIVYGFKHIATGILIVLSGVFFALVGVGLMLESPVAGIVLALIGFSIIAAGTAGLGYKVIADAVATGQQRVAAHGSSTQQQRTEKVAKKVDN
;
A
#
# COMPACT_ATOMS: atom_id res chain seq x y z
N MET A 1 -16.32 18.83 -5.36
CA MET A 1 -15.91 17.58 -4.70
C MET A 1 -15.71 16.58 -5.82
N GLU A 2 -14.47 16.33 -6.24
CA GLU A 2 -14.22 15.24 -7.20
C GLU A 2 -14.73 13.96 -6.57
N ALA A 3 -15.72 13.34 -7.19
CA ALA A 3 -16.22 12.05 -6.77
C ALA A 3 -15.05 11.09 -6.90
N VAL A 4 -14.39 10.79 -5.79
CA VAL A 4 -13.43 9.70 -5.69
C VAL A 4 -14.18 8.49 -6.25
N ASN A 5 -13.71 7.93 -7.37
CA ASN A 5 -14.38 6.81 -7.99
C ASN A 5 -14.32 5.64 -6.99
N THR A 6 -15.38 5.46 -6.21
CA THR A 6 -15.46 4.50 -5.10
C THR A 6 -15.16 3.09 -5.61
N THR A 7 -15.51 2.82 -6.86
CA THR A 7 -15.20 1.58 -7.57
C THR A 7 -13.70 1.33 -7.68
N ASP A 8 -12.89 2.34 -8.04
CA ASP A 8 -11.42 2.18 -8.15
C ASP A 8 -10.77 1.97 -6.79
N ALA A 9 -11.26 2.65 -5.74
CA ALA A 9 -10.78 2.46 -4.38
C ALA A 9 -11.07 1.03 -3.87
N ILE A 10 -12.24 0.48 -4.20
CA ILE A 10 -12.61 -0.90 -3.85
C ILE A 10 -11.73 -1.91 -4.59
N VAL A 11 -11.53 -1.73 -5.90
CA VAL A 11 -10.66 -2.62 -6.71
C VAL A 11 -9.22 -2.57 -6.20
N TYR A 12 -8.73 -1.37 -5.85
CA TYR A 12 -7.41 -1.19 -5.26
C TYR A 12 -7.27 -1.92 -3.91
N GLY A 13 -8.28 -1.81 -3.04
CA GLY A 13 -8.32 -2.51 -1.76
C GLY A 13 -8.34 -4.04 -1.93
N PHE A 14 -9.19 -4.55 -2.83
CA PHE A 14 -9.24 -5.98 -3.15
C PHE A 14 -7.92 -6.52 -3.68
N LYS A 15 -7.24 -5.76 -4.55
CA LYS A 15 -5.93 -6.17 -5.09
C LYS A 15 -4.87 -6.28 -4.00
N HIS A 16 -4.85 -5.35 -3.05
CA HIS A 16 -3.90 -5.39 -1.92
C HIS A 16 -4.23 -6.50 -0.93
N ILE A 17 -5.52 -6.74 -0.65
CA ILE A 17 -5.97 -7.86 0.18
C ILE A 17 -5.59 -9.20 -0.47
N ALA A 18 -5.86 -9.36 -1.77
CA ALA A 18 -5.49 -10.57 -2.51
C ALA A 18 -3.97 -10.82 -2.50
N THR A 19 -3.18 -9.75 -2.68
CA THR A 19 -1.72 -9.85 -2.59
C THR A 19 -1.27 -10.22 -1.17
N GLY A 20 -1.89 -9.64 -0.14
CA GLY A 20 -1.63 -9.99 1.27
C GLY A 20 -1.96 -11.44 1.59
N ILE A 21 -3.10 -11.94 1.09
CA ILE A 21 -3.48 -13.34 1.24
C ILE A 21 -2.44 -14.25 0.58
N LEU A 22 -1.99 -13.96 -0.64
CA LEU A 22 -0.97 -14.77 -1.31
C LEU A 22 0.36 -14.80 -0.55
N ILE A 23 0.78 -13.68 0.03
CA ILE A 23 2.00 -13.59 0.86
C ILE A 23 1.84 -14.44 2.12
N VAL A 24 0.71 -14.33 2.81
CA VAL A 24 0.46 -15.13 4.02
C VAL A 24 0.40 -16.62 3.68
N LEU A 25 -0.32 -17.00 2.62
CA LEU A 25 -0.44 -18.41 2.21
C LEU A 25 0.90 -19.01 1.83
N SER A 26 1.71 -18.30 1.03
CA SER A 26 3.04 -18.77 0.65
C SER A 26 3.96 -18.88 1.86
N GLY A 27 4.00 -17.86 2.72
CA GLY A 27 4.83 -17.89 3.92
C GLY A 27 4.43 -18.99 4.92
N VAL A 28 3.12 -19.18 5.15
CA VAL A 28 2.59 -20.26 6.00
C VAL A 28 2.89 -21.63 5.40
N PHE A 29 2.78 -21.78 4.07
CA PHE A 29 3.13 -23.02 3.39
C PHE A 29 4.59 -23.40 3.66
N PHE A 30 5.54 -22.49 3.43
CA PHE A 30 6.96 -22.76 3.70
C PHE A 30 7.23 -23.01 5.19
N ALA A 31 6.56 -22.29 6.09
CA ALA A 31 6.69 -22.50 7.53
C ALA A 31 6.23 -23.90 7.94
N LEU A 32 5.06 -24.34 7.49
CA LEU A 32 4.50 -25.66 7.81
C LEU A 32 5.33 -26.80 7.21
N VAL A 33 5.78 -26.65 5.96
CA VAL A 33 6.67 -27.64 5.32
C VAL A 33 7.99 -27.72 6.08
N GLY A 34 8.55 -26.59 6.53
CA GLY A 34 9.75 -26.56 7.36
C GLY A 34 9.57 -27.27 8.71
N VAL A 35 8.46 -27.02 9.40
CA VAL A 35 8.12 -27.72 10.65
C VAL A 35 7.94 -29.22 10.43
N GLY A 36 7.29 -29.64 9.35
CA GLY A 36 7.15 -31.06 9.00
C GLY A 36 8.50 -31.73 8.74
N LEU A 37 9.42 -31.04 8.08
CA LEU A 37 10.77 -31.52 7.79
C LEU A 37 11.69 -31.61 9.02
N MET A 38 11.36 -30.95 10.13
CA MET A 38 12.22 -30.98 11.32
C MET A 38 12.42 -32.40 11.90
N LEU A 39 11.47 -33.31 11.67
CA LEU A 39 11.53 -34.69 12.16
C LEU A 39 12.54 -35.55 11.38
N GLU A 40 12.71 -35.29 10.08
CA GLU A 40 13.58 -36.08 9.20
C GLU A 40 14.93 -35.38 8.97
N SER A 41 14.91 -34.05 8.83
CA SER A 41 16.09 -33.22 8.60
C SER A 41 15.96 -31.89 9.36
N PRO A 42 16.43 -31.85 10.63
CA PRO A 42 16.24 -30.68 11.50
C PRO A 42 16.80 -29.39 10.91
N VAL A 43 17.99 -29.45 10.30
CA VAL A 43 18.67 -28.28 9.73
C VAL A 43 17.91 -27.75 8.52
N ALA A 44 17.51 -28.63 7.59
CA ALA A 44 16.74 -28.21 6.41
C ALA A 44 15.36 -27.67 6.83
N GLY A 45 14.70 -28.32 7.80
CA GLY A 45 13.42 -27.88 8.34
C GLY A 45 13.47 -26.49 8.96
N ILE A 46 14.49 -26.20 9.79
CA ILE A 46 14.71 -24.86 10.37
C ILE A 46 14.90 -23.81 9.27
N VAL A 47 15.75 -24.08 8.28
CA VAL A 47 16.01 -23.14 7.18
C VAL A 47 14.72 -22.85 6.41
N LEU A 48 13.96 -23.88 6.06
CA LEU A 48 12.70 -23.69 5.33
C LEU A 48 11.66 -22.92 6.15
N ALA A 49 11.59 -23.20 7.46
CA ALA A 49 10.69 -22.48 8.35
C ALA A 49 11.06 -20.99 8.46
N LEU A 50 12.36 -20.69 8.57
CA LEU A 50 12.86 -19.32 8.58
C LEU A 50 12.57 -18.59 7.26
N ILE A 51 12.65 -19.28 6.11
CA ILE A 51 12.25 -18.71 4.82
C ILE A 51 10.76 -18.36 4.84
N GLY A 52 9.91 -19.27 5.33
CA GLY A 52 8.47 -19.01 5.48
C GLY A 52 8.17 -17.78 6.33
N PHE A 53 8.76 -17.67 7.52
CA PHE A 53 8.64 -16.49 8.37
C PHE A 53 9.17 -15.22 7.70
N SER A 54 10.29 -15.31 6.98
CA SER A 54 10.89 -14.18 6.27
C SER A 54 9.98 -13.66 5.16
N ILE A 55 9.30 -14.54 4.42
CA ILE A 55 8.31 -14.18 3.40
C ILE A 55 7.15 -13.41 4.04
N ILE A 56 6.62 -13.89 5.17
CA ILE A 56 5.52 -13.21 5.88
C ILE A 56 5.99 -11.83 6.36
N ALA A 57 7.13 -11.76 7.04
CA ALA A 57 7.64 -10.51 7.60
C ALA A 57 7.95 -9.47 6.50
N ALA A 58 8.70 -9.87 5.46
CA ALA A 58 9.05 -8.97 4.37
C ALA A 58 7.83 -8.59 3.53
N GLY A 59 6.94 -9.54 3.26
CA GLY A 59 5.75 -9.28 2.45
C GLY A 59 4.71 -8.39 3.15
N THR A 60 4.50 -8.58 4.45
CA THR A 60 3.62 -7.69 5.25
C THR A 60 4.22 -6.29 5.39
N ALA A 61 5.53 -6.18 5.65
CA ALA A 61 6.23 -4.89 5.69
C ALA A 61 6.18 -4.16 4.34
N GLY A 62 6.39 -4.88 3.22
CA GLY A 62 6.31 -4.32 1.88
C GLY A 62 4.91 -3.81 1.51
N LEU A 63 3.87 -4.57 1.87
CA LEU A 63 2.49 -4.12 1.71
C LEU A 63 2.17 -2.89 2.57
N GLY A 64 2.60 -2.89 3.83
CA GLY A 64 2.42 -1.76 4.74
C GLY A 64 3.09 -0.49 4.20
N TYR A 65 4.34 -0.60 3.75
CA TYR A 65 5.07 0.52 3.14
C TYR A 65 4.34 1.08 1.93
N LYS A 66 3.86 0.21 1.04
CA LYS A 66 3.15 0.62 -0.17
C LYS A 66 1.83 1.33 0.14
N VAL A 67 1.03 0.81 1.08
CA VAL A 67 -0.22 1.45 1.49
C VAL A 67 0.02 2.84 2.08
N ILE A 68 1.07 3.01 2.90
CA ILE A 68 1.43 4.30 3.47
C ILE A 68 1.91 5.26 2.38
N ALA A 69 2.77 4.80 1.46
CA ALA A 69 3.27 5.63 0.36
C ALA A 69 2.14 6.15 -0.54
N ASP A 70 1.18 5.29 -0.90
CA ASP A 70 0.04 5.66 -1.74
C ASP A 70 -0.91 6.63 -1.01
N ALA A 71 -1.08 6.47 0.31
CA ALA A 71 -1.83 7.41 1.14
C ALA A 71 -1.16 8.80 1.21
N VAL A 72 0.17 8.85 1.37
CA VAL A 72 0.95 10.09 1.40
C VAL A 72 0.88 10.80 0.04
N ALA A 73 1.07 10.07 -1.06
CA ALA A 73 0.98 10.63 -2.41
C ALA A 73 -0.40 11.24 -2.69
N THR A 74 -1.47 10.53 -2.32
CA THR A 74 -2.85 11.02 -2.46
C THR A 74 -3.09 12.27 -1.61
N GLY A 75 -2.54 12.30 -0.39
CA GLY A 75 -2.62 13.47 0.49
C GLY A 75 -1.93 14.71 -0.08
N GLN A 76 -0.70 14.54 -0.60
CA GLN A 76 0.06 15.64 -1.21
C GLN A 76 -0.63 16.21 -2.45
N GLN A 77 -1.21 15.35 -3.30
CA GLN A 77 -1.93 15.79 -4.49
C GLN A 77 -3.16 16.65 -4.13
N ARG A 78 -3.91 16.28 -3.08
CA ARG A 78 -5.07 17.06 -2.62
C ARG A 78 -4.66 18.44 -2.09
N VAL A 79 -3.54 18.53 -1.37
CA VAL A 79 -3.01 19.80 -0.87
C VAL A 79 -2.55 20.70 -2.03
N ALA A 80 -1.84 20.14 -3.01
CA ALA A 80 -1.38 20.88 -4.19
C ALA A 80 -2.54 21.41 -5.06
N ALA A 81 -3.61 20.63 -5.22
CA ALA A 81 -4.81 21.02 -5.95
C ALA A 81 -5.58 22.17 -5.25
N HIS A 82 -5.57 22.24 -3.92
CA HIS A 82 -6.20 23.35 -3.18
C HIS A 82 -5.35 24.64 -3.18
N GLY A 83 -4.02 24.51 -3.26
CA GLY A 83 -3.13 25.67 -3.39
C GLY A 83 -3.31 26.41 -4.72
N SER A 84 -3.49 25.66 -5.82
CA SER A 84 -3.67 26.21 -7.17
C SER A 84 -5.03 26.89 -7.37
N SER A 85 -6.12 26.32 -6.85
CA SER A 85 -7.45 26.96 -6.91
C SER A 85 -7.54 28.27 -6.12
N THR A 86 -6.82 28.36 -4.99
CA THR A 86 -6.77 29.57 -4.16
C THR A 86 -5.98 30.70 -4.86
N GLN A 87 -4.95 30.35 -5.63
CA GLN A 87 -4.14 31.33 -6.37
C GLN A 87 -4.84 31.85 -7.63
N GLN A 88 -5.64 31.02 -8.31
CA GLN A 88 -6.49 31.45 -9.43
C GLN A 88 -7.61 32.41 -8.98
N GLN A 89 -8.30 32.12 -7.87
CA GLN A 89 -9.33 33.03 -7.35
C GLN A 89 -8.77 34.39 -6.91
N ARG A 90 -7.52 34.43 -6.43
CA ARG A 90 -6.88 35.68 -5.99
C ARG A 90 -6.45 36.55 -7.16
N THR A 91 -5.94 35.95 -8.25
CA THR A 91 -5.56 36.68 -9.46
C THR A 91 -6.78 37.22 -10.21
N GLU A 92 -7.87 36.45 -10.27
CA GLU A 92 -9.13 36.90 -10.89
C GLU A 92 -9.79 38.05 -10.11
N LYS A 93 -9.75 38.02 -8.77
CA LYS A 93 -10.21 39.15 -7.93
C LYS A 93 -9.35 40.39 -8.05
N VAL A 94 -8.03 40.25 -8.23
CA VAL A 94 -7.13 41.40 -8.42
C VAL A 94 -7.32 42.01 -9.80
N ALA A 95 -7.45 41.20 -10.86
CA ALA A 95 -7.73 41.68 -12.22
C ALA A 95 -9.03 42.51 -12.26
N LYS A 96 -10.12 42.00 -11.67
CA LYS A 96 -11.39 42.74 -11.58
C LYS A 96 -11.35 44.04 -10.76
N LYS A 97 -10.35 44.21 -9.88
CA LYS A 97 -10.19 45.42 -9.07
C LYS A 97 -9.32 46.48 -9.77
N VAL A 98 -8.57 46.10 -10.81
CA VAL A 98 -7.72 47.02 -11.59
C VAL A 98 -8.51 47.65 -12.75
N ASP A 99 -9.53 46.97 -13.26
CA ASP A 99 -10.38 47.46 -14.37
C ASP A 99 -11.52 48.41 -13.94
N ASN A 100 -11.56 48.85 -12.68
CA ASN A 100 -12.64 49.66 -12.09
C ASN A 100 -12.06 50.86 -11.34
#